data_AF-D5RC06-F1
#
_entry.id   AF-D5RC06-F1
#
_cell.length_a   1.000
_cell.length_b   1.000
_cell.length_c   1.000
_cell.angle_alpha   90.00
_cell.angle_beta   90.00
_cell.angle_gamma   90.00
#
_symmetry.space_group_name_H-M   'P 1'
#
loop_
_entity.id
_entity.type
_entity.pdbx_description
1 polymer ?
#
loop_
_entity_poly.entity_id
_entity_poly.type
_entity_poly.pdbx_seq_one_letter_code
_entity_poly.pdbx_strand_id
1 'polypeptide(L)'
;MLVENAIDCDSEFGVFYITTEQIKEAYDVLFPLTKEDLLEKYNFSEMLEDEVYPIVEDDDEKEFFDYIYSYLLEIKEFYKKNIEKELAILFYIS
;
A
#
# COMPACT_ATOMS: atom_id res chain seq x y z
N MET A 1 -7.02 -5.64 -17.20
CA MET A 1 -6.91 -4.16 -17.09
C MET A 1 -5.47 -3.84 -17.44
N LEU A 2 -5.19 -3.02 -18.48
CA LEU A 2 -3.80 -2.63 -18.75
C LEU A 2 -3.37 -1.72 -17.59
N VAL A 3 -2.37 -2.15 -16.82
CA VAL A 3 -1.78 -1.32 -15.78
C VAL A 3 -0.93 -0.28 -16.50
N GLU A 4 -1.25 0.99 -16.32
CA GLU A 4 -0.42 2.09 -16.81
C GLU A 4 1.02 1.92 -16.27
N ASN A 5 2.04 2.25 -17.08
CA ASN A 5 3.45 2.09 -16.70
C ASN A 5 3.88 0.64 -16.39
N ALA A 6 3.18 -0.36 -16.93
CA ALA A 6 3.61 -1.76 -16.86
C ALA A 6 5.00 -1.98 -17.48
N ILE A 7 5.78 -2.83 -16.85
CA ILE A 7 7.09 -3.28 -17.32
C ILE A 7 6.93 -4.72 -17.82
N ASP A 8 7.30 -4.94 -19.09
CA ASP A 8 7.32 -6.26 -19.70
C ASP A 8 8.45 -7.10 -19.07
N CYS A 9 8.08 -7.99 -18.15
CA CYS A 9 8.98 -8.89 -17.46
C CYS A 9 8.24 -10.15 -16.98
N ASP A 10 9.00 -11.23 -16.78
CA ASP A 10 8.49 -12.52 -16.32
C ASP A 10 8.22 -12.49 -14.81
N SER A 11 7.12 -11.85 -14.42
CA SER A 11 6.63 -11.75 -13.04
C SER A 11 5.20 -12.27 -12.95
N GLU A 12 4.92 -13.07 -11.92
CA GLU A 12 3.59 -13.66 -11.69
C GLU A 12 2.51 -12.59 -11.46
N PHE A 13 2.86 -11.53 -10.72
CA PHE A 13 1.92 -10.45 -10.36
C PHE A 13 2.06 -9.20 -11.23
N GLY A 14 2.96 -9.25 -12.22
CA GLY A 14 3.32 -8.08 -13.02
C GLY A 14 4.14 -7.06 -12.24
N VAL A 15 4.71 -6.12 -12.97
CA VAL A 15 5.56 -5.07 -12.43
C VAL A 15 5.18 -3.77 -13.12
N PHE A 16 5.08 -2.69 -12.36
CA PHE A 16 4.82 -1.37 -12.92
C PHE A 16 5.53 -0.33 -12.08
N TYR A 17 5.71 0.87 -12.63
CA TYR A 17 6.22 2.00 -11.88
C TYR A 17 5.17 3.10 -11.75
N ILE A 18 5.25 3.87 -10.68
CA ILE A 18 4.49 5.11 -10.52
C ILE A 18 5.44 6.30 -10.66
N THR A 19 5.02 7.29 -11.45
CA THR A 19 5.82 8.50 -11.71
C THR A 19 5.83 9.40 -10.48
N THR A 20 6.76 10.35 -10.42
CA THR A 20 6.80 11.37 -9.37
C THR A 20 5.47 12.13 -9.23
N GLU A 21 4.73 12.35 -10.31
CA GLU A 21 3.41 13.00 -10.29
C GLU A 21 2.35 12.09 -9.64
N GLN A 22 2.30 10.83 -10.05
CA GLN A 22 1.40 9.83 -9.44
C GLN A 22 1.72 9.60 -7.96
N ILE A 23 2.99 9.66 -7.57
CA ILE A 23 3.40 9.57 -6.16
C ILE A 23 2.88 10.77 -5.37
N LYS A 24 2.92 11.99 -5.93
CA LYS A 24 2.37 13.20 -5.28
C LYS A 24 0.86 13.07 -5.10
N GLU A 25 0.13 12.64 -6.13
CA GLU A 25 -1.31 12.42 -6.04
C GLU A 25 -1.66 11.40 -4.95
N ALA A 26 -0.96 10.27 -4.92
CA ALA A 26 -1.16 9.25 -3.90
C ALA A 26 -0.77 9.76 -2.49
N TYR A 27 0.33 10.51 -2.38
CA TYR A 27 0.78 11.08 -1.11
C TYR A 27 -0.23 12.10 -0.56
N ASP A 28 -0.81 12.96 -1.40
CA ASP A 28 -1.79 13.95 -0.96
C ASP A 28 -3.08 13.31 -0.42
N VAL A 29 -3.44 12.11 -0.91
CA VAL A 29 -4.57 11.32 -0.38
C VAL A 29 -4.19 10.55 0.88
N LEU A 30 -3.00 9.94 0.91
CA LEU A 30 -2.58 9.11 2.04
C LEU A 30 -2.17 9.95 3.25
N PHE A 31 -1.47 11.06 3.04
CA PHE A 31 -0.86 11.86 4.12
C PHE A 31 -1.87 12.29 5.20
N PRO A 32 -3.08 12.79 4.87
CA PRO A 32 -4.07 13.20 5.86
C PRO A 32 -4.67 12.05 6.68
N LEU A 33 -4.63 10.79 6.18
CA LEU A 33 -5.25 9.66 6.86
C LEU A 33 -4.65 9.45 8.25
N THR A 34 -5.47 9.57 9.29
CA THR A 34 -5.11 9.31 10.68
C THR A 34 -5.23 7.83 11.02
N LYS A 35 -4.78 7.46 12.23
CA LYS A 35 -4.99 6.10 12.75
C LYS A 35 -6.49 5.83 12.90
N GLU A 36 -7.23 6.82 13.37
CA GLU A 36 -8.67 6.78 13.57
C GLU A 36 -9.41 6.60 12.24
N ASP A 37 -9.04 7.34 11.19
CA ASP A 37 -9.63 7.20 9.84
C ASP A 37 -9.44 5.78 9.27
N LEU A 38 -8.27 5.17 9.53
CA LEU A 38 -7.99 3.81 9.09
C LEU A 38 -8.77 2.79 9.93
N LEU A 39 -8.87 3.02 11.25
CA LEU A 39 -9.61 2.14 12.16
C LEU A 39 -11.10 2.11 11.82
N GLU A 40 -11.70 3.25 11.44
CA GLU A 40 -13.09 3.32 10.99
C GLU A 40 -13.37 2.50 9.71
N LYS A 41 -12.33 2.23 8.90
CA LYS A 41 -12.43 1.47 7.64
C LYS A 41 -11.97 0.02 7.77
N TYR A 42 -11.42 -0.35 8.92
CA TYR A 42 -10.83 -1.65 9.14
C TYR A 42 -11.91 -2.67 9.55
N ASN A 43 -11.93 -3.81 8.86
CA ASN A 43 -12.83 -4.92 9.17
C ASN A 43 -12.08 -6.24 9.02
N PHE A 44 -11.56 -6.76 10.12
CA PHE A 44 -10.75 -7.97 10.13
C PHE A 44 -11.53 -9.20 9.64
N SER A 45 -12.80 -9.33 10.01
CA SER A 45 -13.64 -10.46 9.59
C SER A 45 -13.92 -10.46 8.09
N GLU A 46 -14.20 -9.29 7.51
CA GLU A 46 -14.41 -9.14 6.06
C GLU A 46 -13.11 -9.39 5.29
N MET A 47 -11.97 -8.88 5.78
CA MET A 47 -10.66 -9.15 5.18
C MET A 47 -10.29 -10.65 5.21
N LEU A 48 -10.65 -11.37 6.27
CA LEU A 48 -10.49 -12.83 6.35
C LEU A 48 -11.38 -13.56 5.35
N GLU A 49 -12.66 -13.17 5.27
CA GLU A 49 -13.62 -13.76 4.32
C GLU A 49 -13.20 -13.54 2.86
N ASP A 50 -12.63 -12.38 2.57
CA ASP A 50 -12.10 -11.99 1.26
C ASP A 50 -10.70 -12.59 0.97
N GLU A 51 -10.16 -13.42 1.87
CA GLU A 51 -8.84 -14.06 1.75
C GLU A 51 -7.70 -13.04 1.48
N VAL A 52 -7.76 -11.87 2.14
CA VAL A 52 -6.79 -10.78 1.93
C VAL A 52 -5.41 -11.15 2.49
N TYR A 53 -4.47 -11.51 1.63
CA TYR A 53 -3.10 -11.81 2.06
C TYR A 53 -2.45 -10.66 2.87
N PRO A 54 -1.74 -10.93 3.99
CA PRO A 54 -1.38 -12.24 4.55
C PRO A 54 -2.26 -12.71 5.71
N ILE A 55 -3.47 -12.16 5.87
CA ILE A 55 -4.33 -12.41 7.04
C ILE A 55 -4.66 -13.90 7.21
N VAL A 56 -4.62 -14.41 8.45
CA VAL A 56 -5.00 -15.78 8.78
C VAL A 56 -5.90 -15.83 10.02
N GLU A 57 -6.68 -16.91 10.18
CA GLU A 57 -7.65 -17.07 11.28
C GLU A 57 -7.02 -16.95 12.69
N ASP A 58 -5.73 -17.28 12.82
CA ASP A 58 -4.99 -17.24 14.09
C ASP A 58 -4.41 -15.85 14.41
N ASP A 59 -4.53 -14.86 13.52
CA ASP A 59 -4.04 -13.50 13.76
C ASP A 59 -4.91 -12.77 14.80
N ASP A 60 -4.27 -11.96 15.65
CA ASP A 60 -5.00 -11.04 16.53
C ASP A 60 -5.43 -9.80 15.73
N GLU A 61 -6.72 -9.49 15.77
CA GLU A 61 -7.33 -8.37 15.03
C GLU A 61 -6.63 -7.03 15.30
N LYS A 62 -6.27 -6.76 16.56
CA LYS A 62 -5.68 -5.48 16.95
C LYS A 62 -4.21 -5.44 16.56
N GLU A 63 -3.47 -6.53 16.76
CA GLU A 63 -2.06 -6.62 16.34
C GLU A 63 -1.95 -6.51 14.81
N PHE A 64 -2.86 -7.12 14.06
CA PHE A 64 -2.91 -7.03 12.60
C PHE A 64 -3.24 -5.60 12.13
N PHE A 65 -4.15 -4.91 12.80
CA PHE A 65 -4.40 -3.48 12.53
C PHE A 65 -3.15 -2.62 12.79
N ASP A 66 -2.51 -2.81 13.95
CA ASP A 66 -1.29 -2.07 14.30
C ASP A 66 -0.16 -2.37 13.30
N TYR A 67 -0.08 -3.60 12.77
CA TYR A 67 0.80 -4.00 11.67
C TYR A 67 0.52 -3.21 10.39
N ILE A 68 -0.72 -3.20 9.88
CA ILE A 68 -1.10 -2.43 8.67
C ILE A 68 -0.78 -0.94 8.85
N TYR A 69 -1.16 -0.37 10.00
CA TYR A 69 -0.94 1.03 10.27
C TYR A 69 0.55 1.39 10.29
N SER A 70 1.41 0.51 10.83
CA SER A 70 2.86 0.72 10.81
C SER A 70 3.41 0.83 9.38
N TYR A 71 2.97 -0.02 8.45
CA TYR A 71 3.38 0.04 7.05
C TYR A 71 2.81 1.26 6.32
N LEU A 72 1.60 1.70 6.66
CA LEU A 72 1.07 2.96 6.11
C LEU A 72 2.00 4.14 6.45
N LEU A 73 2.52 4.21 7.67
CA LEU A 73 3.48 5.26 8.06
C LEU A 73 4.78 5.16 7.27
N GLU A 74 5.30 3.93 7.06
CA GLU A 74 6.49 3.71 6.24
C GLU A 74 6.27 4.12 4.77
N ILE A 75 5.12 3.78 4.19
CA ILE A 75 4.75 4.16 2.82
C ILE A 75 4.68 5.68 2.67
N LYS A 76 4.06 6.39 3.63
CA LYS A 76 4.01 7.86 3.62
C LYS A 76 5.42 8.46 3.59
N GLU A 77 6.31 8.00 4.46
CA GLU A 77 7.69 8.48 4.51
C GLU A 77 8.48 8.10 3.26
N PHE A 78 8.25 6.91 2.69
CA PHE A 78 8.87 6.47 1.46
C PHE A 78 8.45 7.34 0.27
N TYR A 79 7.16 7.65 0.15
CA TYR A 79 6.62 8.50 -0.92
C TYR A 79 7.18 9.91 -0.81
N LYS A 80 7.17 10.51 0.39
CA LYS A 80 7.76 11.83 0.65
C LYS A 80 9.22 11.91 0.18
N LYS A 81 10.06 10.92 0.54
CA LYS A 81 11.47 10.87 0.14
C LYS A 81 11.67 10.75 -1.38
N ASN A 82 10.81 10.00 -2.07
CA ASN A 82 10.90 9.85 -3.52
C ASN A 82 10.42 11.11 -4.24
N ILE A 83 9.39 11.79 -3.72
CA ILE A 83 8.94 13.11 -4.23
C ILE A 83 10.07 14.14 -4.12
N GLU A 84 10.73 14.24 -2.96
CA GLU A 84 11.84 15.18 -2.71
C GLU A 84 13.04 14.95 -3.64
N LYS A 85 13.23 13.71 -4.11
CA LYS A 85 14.34 13.32 -5.00
C LYS A 85 13.94 13.24 -6.47
N GLU A 86 12.67 13.51 -6.78
CA GLU A 86 12.09 13.35 -8.12
C GLU A 86 12.28 11.95 -8.73
N LEU A 87 12.17 10.91 -7.90
CA LEU A 87 12.31 9.52 -8.31
C LEU A 87 10.95 8.85 -8.51
N ALA A 88 10.86 7.99 -9.52
CA ALA A 88 9.77 7.03 -9.66
C ALA A 88 9.89 5.87 -8.66
N ILE A 89 8.79 5.21 -8.35
CA ILE A 89 8.74 4.01 -7.49
C ILE A 89 8.36 2.81 -8.34
N LEU A 90 9.10 1.72 -8.19
CA LEU A 90 8.76 0.42 -8.77
C LEU A 90 7.87 -0.36 -7.79
N PHE A 91 6.72 -0.82 -8.26
CA PHE A 91 5.89 -1.79 -7.55
C PHE A 91 6.16 -3.20 -8.08
N TYR A 92 6.50 -4.10 -7.16
CA TYR A 92 6.91 -5.47 -7.46
C TYR A 92 6.52 -6.39 -6.29
N ILE A 93 5.90 -7.54 -6.60
CA ILE A 93 5.60 -8.62 -5.66
C ILE A 93 6.16 -9.91 -6.25
N SER A 94 6.77 -10.76 -5.41
CA SER A 94 7.36 -12.05 -5.77
C SER A 94 7.24 -13.08 -4.67
#